data_AF-A0A1I4IQC2-F1
#
_entry.id   AF-A0A1I4IQC2-F1
#
_cell.length_a   1.000
_cell.length_b   1.000
_cell.length_c   1.000
_cell.angle_alpha   90.00
_cell.angle_beta   90.00
_cell.angle_gamma   90.00
#
_symmetry.space_group_name_H-M   'P 1'
#
loop_
_entity.id
_entity.type
_entity.pdbx_description
1 polymer ?
#
loop_
_entity_poly.entity_id
_entity_poly.type
_entity_poly.pdbx_seq_one_letter_code
_entity_poly.pdbx_strand_id
1 'polypeptide(L)' 'MNSLQVLFMSLFVMIVLAVFSFLVPDFNYKSIVFVILSGVSTLIGAMLSFVIIKDKES' A
#
# COMPACT_ATOMS: atom_id res chain seq x y z
N MET A 1 9.05 -11.66 8.79
CA MET A 1 7.72 -11.07 8.48
C MET A 1 6.66 -12.07 8.87
N ASN A 2 5.77 -11.69 9.78
CA ASN A 2 4.69 -12.58 10.23
C ASN A 2 3.60 -12.63 9.13
N SER A 3 2.99 -13.80 8.89
CA SER A 3 2.04 -14.02 7.78
C SER A 3 0.83 -13.07 7.81
N LEU A 4 0.36 -12.70 9.01
CA LEU A 4 -0.71 -11.73 9.22
C LEU A 4 -0.33 -10.32 8.73
N GLN A 5 0.94 -9.97 8.82
CA GLN A 5 1.47 -8.67 8.43
C GLN A 5 1.58 -8.52 6.91
N VAL A 6 1.98 -9.61 6.24
CA VAL A 6 1.97 -9.70 4.77
C VAL A 6 0.54 -9.57 4.24
N LEU A 7 -0.41 -10.25 4.90
CA LEU A 7 -1.84 -10.14 4.58
C LEU A 7 -2.33 -8.70 4.72
N PHE A 8 -2.05 -8.05 5.85
CA PHE A 8 -2.47 -6.66 6.10
C PHE A 8 -1.88 -5.69 5.08
N MET A 9 -0.59 -5.84 4.76
CA MET A 9 0.09 -5.03 3.77
C MET A 9 -0.48 -5.24 2.36
N SER A 10 -0.73 -6.49 1.95
CA SER A 10 -1.32 -6.75 0.63
C SER A 10 -2.76 -6.21 0.51
N LEU A 11 -3.53 -6.31 1.59
CA LEU A 11 -4.93 -5.88 1.64
C LEU A 11 -5.03 -4.35 1.63
N PHE A 12 -4.16 -3.67 2.37
CA PHE A 12 -4.02 -2.22 2.33
C PHE A 12 -3.67 -1.72 0.92
N VAL A 13 -2.65 -2.32 0.29
CA VAL A 13 -2.24 -1.96 -1.07
C VAL A 13 -3.37 -2.19 -2.08
N MET A 14 -4.10 -3.31 -1.99
CA MET A 14 -5.26 -3.58 -2.85
C MET A 14 -6.37 -2.53 -2.69
N ILE A 15 -6.69 -2.12 -1.46
CA ILE A 15 -7.74 -1.10 -1.24
C ILE A 15 -7.34 0.24 -1.86
N VAL A 16 -6.09 0.69 -1.65
CA VAL A 16 -5.63 1.97 -2.22
C VAL A 16 -5.64 1.93 -3.75
N LEU A 17 -5.22 0.82 -4.35
CA LEU A 17 -5.26 0.62 -5.80
C LEU A 17 -6.69 0.61 -6.34
N ALA A 18 -7.62 -0.06 -5.65
CA ALA A 18 -9.02 -0.11 -6.03
C ALA A 18 -9.68 1.28 -5.96
N VAL A 19 -9.42 2.05 -4.90
CA VAL A 19 -9.90 3.43 -4.78
C VAL A 19 -9.33 4.29 -5.90
N PHE A 20 -8.05 4.18 -6.21
CA PHE A 20 -7.47 4.93 -7.31
C PHE A 20 -8.08 4.56 -8.67
N SER A 21 -8.34 3.27 -8.90
CA SER A 21 -8.93 2.81 -10.16
C SER A 21 -10.37 3.31 -10.37
N PHE A 22 -11.17 3.36 -9.30
CA PHE A 22 -12.59 3.74 -9.35
C PHE A 22 -12.87 5.24 -9.17
N LEU A 23 -12.16 5.94 -8.28
CA LEU A 23 -12.42 7.35 -7.99
C LEU A 23 -11.71 8.30 -8.96
N VAL A 24 -10.63 7.87 -9.60
CA VAL A 24 -9.80 8.75 -10.42
C VAL A 24 -10.25 8.69 -11.88
N PRO A 25 -10.78 9.79 -12.44
CA PRO A 25 -11.23 9.84 -13.82
C PRO A 25 -10.07 9.55 -14.78
N ASP A 26 -10.36 8.95 -15.93
CA ASP A 26 -9.33 8.61 -16.91
C ASP A 26 -8.68 9.88 -17.51
N PHE A 27 -7.37 10.01 -17.31
CA PHE A 27 -6.54 11.04 -17.92
C PHE A 27 -5.23 10.42 -18.43
N ASN A 28 -4.58 11.08 -19.39
CA ASN A 28 -3.40 10.54 -20.09
C ASN A 28 -2.25 10.09 -19.18
N TYR A 29 -2.14 10.66 -17.97
CA TYR A 29 -1.09 10.33 -16.98
C TYR A 29 -1.53 9.34 -15.89
N LYS A 30 -2.74 8.78 -15.96
CA LYS A 30 -3.32 7.94 -14.89
C LYS A 30 -2.44 6.72 -14.58
N SER A 31 -1.83 6.11 -15.60
CA SER A 31 -0.91 4.98 -15.42
C SER A 31 0.38 5.35 -14.67
N ILE A 32 0.97 6.52 -14.97
CA ILE A 32 2.18 7.00 -14.28
C ILE A 32 1.87 7.30 -12.81
N VAL A 33 0.75 7.97 -12.55
CA VAL A 33 0.30 8.28 -11.19
C VAL A 33 -0.02 6.99 -10.44
N PHE A 34 -0.62 5.99 -11.09
CA PHE A 34 -0.89 4.67 -10.50
C PHE A 34 0.39 3.96 -10.05
N VAL A 35 1.42 3.93 -10.89
CA VAL A 35 2.72 3.31 -10.57
C VAL A 35 3.36 4.00 -9.36
N ILE A 36 3.40 5.33 -9.36
CA ILE A 36 3.96 6.14 -8.27
C ILE A 36 3.16 5.89 -6.98
N LEU A 37 1.83 5.90 -7.05
CA LEU A 37 0.96 5.68 -5.90
C LEU A 37 1.10 4.27 -5.33
N SER A 38 1.25 3.25 -6.19
CA SER A 38 1.47 1.87 -5.74
C SER A 38 2.81 1.71 -5.02
N GLY A 39 3.86 2.38 -5.52
CA GLY A 39 5.18 2.40 -4.90
C GLY A 39 5.14 3.04 -3.52
N VAL A 40 4.51 4.22 -3.41
CA VAL A 40 4.34 4.94 -2.14
C VAL A 40 3.49 4.13 -1.14
N SER A 41 2.37 3.54 -1.58
CA SER A 41 1.54 2.69 -0.71
C SER A 41 2.28 1.47 -0.19
N THR A 42 3.07 0.81 -1.03
CA THR A 42 3.87 -0.35 -0.64
C THR A 42 4.95 0.05 0.38
N LEU A 43 5.59 1.20 0.18
CA LEU A 43 6.58 1.77 1.10
C LEU A 43 5.96 2.08 2.48
N ILE A 44 4.80 2.75 2.50
CA ILE A 44 4.08 3.07 3.74
C ILE A 44 3.62 1.80 4.45
N GLY A 45 3.04 0.84 3.72
CA GLY A 45 2.62 -0.45 4.29
C GLY A 45 3.79 -1.26 4.87
N ALA A 46 4.95 -1.22 4.21
CA ALA A 46 6.18 -1.82 4.72
C ALA A 46 6.68 -1.11 5.98
N MET A 47 6.74 0.23 5.99
CA MET A 47 7.15 1.00 7.17
C MET A 47 6.23 0.77 8.37
N LEU A 48 4.91 0.77 8.16
CA LEU A 48 3.94 0.48 9.21
C LEU A 48 4.14 -0.93 9.78
N SER A 49 4.40 -1.90 8.90
CA SER A 49 4.72 -3.27 9.28
C SER A 49 6.02 -3.34 10.11
N PHE A 50 7.06 -2.61 9.71
CA PHE A 50 8.30 -2.54 10.49
C PHE A 50 8.11 -1.89 11.86
N VAL A 51 7.33 -0.82 11.96
CA VAL A 51 7.00 -0.16 13.24
C VAL A 51 6.25 -1.13 14.15
N ILE A 52 5.23 -1.82 13.64
CA ILE A 52 4.46 -2.82 14.41
C ILE A 52 5.34 -3.98 14.91
N ILE A 53 6.37 -4.38 14.15
CA ILE A 53 7.34 -5.39 14.61
C ILE A 53 8.16 -4.85 15.79
N LYS A 54 8.72 -3.62 15.66
CA LYS A 54 9.56 -3.03 16.72
C LYS A 54 8.78 -2.81 18.02
N ASP A 55 7.49 -2.50 17.93
CA ASP A 55 6.63 -2.29 19.10
C ASP A 55 6.30 -3.61 19.83
N LYS A 56 6.32 -4.75 19.12
CA LYS A 56 5.99 -6.07 19.68
C LYS A 56 7.18 -6.78 20.33
N GLU A 57 8.39 -6.25 20.15
CA GLU A 57 9.63 -6.73 20.78
C GLU A 57 10.01 -5.94 22.05
N SER A 58 9.30 -4.87 22.40
CA SER A 58 9.55 -4.05 23.59
C SER A 58 8.55 -4.30 24.71
#